data_AF-A6QCZ3-F1
#
_entry.id   AF-A6QCZ3-F1
#
_cell.length_a   1.000
_cell.length_b   1.000
_cell.length_c   1.000
_cell.angle_alpha   90.00
_cell.angle_beta   90.00
_cell.angle_gamma   90.00
#
_symmetry.space_group_name_H-M   'P 1'
#
loop_
_entity.id
_entity.type
_entity.pdbx_description
1 polymer ?
#
loop_
_entity_poly.entity_id
_entity_poly.type
_entity_poly.pdbx_seq_one_letter_code
_entity_poly.pdbx_strand_id
1 'polypeptide(L)'
;MTPEPLHRPFIGISICQSDYSKVKGLLPSPSYTDTLYSRNSQTLILIYEIEGYITSPNQYRWISNIKLGLQAFLCVAFKYVDEFHITDTTEVRGNIYTISELSKAFKAPMIIYPDIMYPSTKQELYKRLCWYGQRLIHQRAFTKEAMTSAALQMNDKLDKKYQPKELHKKALGAYMFIDQNRDRFRVRLNDVQLKEAHSKGGQLRRDQRVQQTKERVQQLLKSGDFLKPNGKANLTALAKAMNMTRKTVAKYV
;
A
#
# COMPACT_ATOMS: atom_id res chain seq x y z
N MET A 1 -21.91 32.63 7.99
CA MET A 1 -20.48 32.30 7.87
C MET A 1 -20.39 31.05 7.02
N THR A 2 -19.64 31.07 5.92
CA THR A 2 -19.39 29.85 5.13
C THR A 2 -18.62 28.86 6.00
N PRO A 3 -19.07 27.60 6.17
CA PRO A 3 -18.36 26.64 6.98
C PRO A 3 -16.99 26.34 6.36
N GLU A 4 -15.92 26.55 7.11
CA GLU A 4 -14.60 26.11 6.66
C GLU A 4 -14.57 24.57 6.65
N PRO A 5 -14.01 23.94 5.60
CA PRO A 5 -13.82 22.50 5.57
C PRO A 5 -12.95 22.07 6.76
N LEU A 6 -13.32 20.97 7.39
CA LEU A 6 -12.52 20.35 8.45
C LEU A 6 -11.17 19.93 7.87
N HIS A 7 -10.13 20.73 8.15
CA HIS A 7 -8.75 20.39 7.83
C HIS A 7 -8.13 19.37 8.79
N ARG A 8 -8.90 18.92 9.79
CA ARG A 8 -8.46 17.95 10.79
C ARG A 8 -8.70 16.52 10.32
N PRO A 9 -7.78 15.59 10.65
CA PRO A 9 -8.00 14.18 10.39
C PRO A 9 -9.21 13.67 11.19
N PHE A 10 -9.98 12.77 10.60
CA PHE A 10 -11.15 12.19 11.25
C PHE A 10 -11.37 10.74 10.82
N ILE A 11 -12.17 10.01 11.59
CA ILE A 11 -12.81 8.77 11.17
C ILE A 11 -14.29 9.06 11.06
N GLY A 12 -14.86 8.92 9.86
CA GLY A 12 -16.27 9.18 9.62
C GLY A 12 -16.97 7.91 9.16
N ILE A 13 -18.18 7.68 9.66
CA ILE A 13 -19.06 6.60 9.20
C ILE A 13 -20.45 7.12 8.88
N SER A 14 -21.05 6.60 7.81
CA SER A 14 -22.47 6.80 7.49
C SER A 14 -23.22 5.49 7.75
N ILE A 15 -24.27 5.55 8.57
CA ILE A 15 -25.04 4.39 9.03
C ILE A 15 -26.53 4.70 9.01
N CYS A 16 -27.37 3.72 8.65
CA CYS A 16 -28.82 3.87 8.71
C CYS A 16 -29.27 4.03 10.17
N GLN A 17 -30.25 4.90 10.46
CA GLN A 17 -30.77 5.16 11.81
C GLN A 17 -31.24 3.88 12.52
N SER A 18 -31.87 2.97 11.78
CA SER A 18 -32.36 1.69 12.31
C SER A 18 -31.21 0.76 12.71
N ASP A 19 -30.08 0.81 12.01
CA ASP A 19 -28.87 0.06 12.35
C ASP A 19 -28.08 0.73 13.47
N TYR A 20 -28.00 2.08 13.48
CA TYR A 20 -27.37 2.83 14.56
C TYR A 20 -28.01 2.53 15.92
N SER A 21 -29.35 2.44 15.96
CA SER A 21 -30.09 2.10 17.18
C SER A 21 -29.63 0.78 17.81
N LYS A 22 -29.11 -0.17 17.02
CA LYS A 22 -28.60 -1.47 17.48
C LYS A 22 -27.18 -1.40 18.05
N VAL A 23 -26.41 -0.38 17.66
CA VAL A 23 -24.97 -0.25 17.99
C VAL A 23 -24.62 1.03 18.75
N LYS A 24 -25.61 1.85 19.11
CA LYS A 24 -25.43 3.15 19.78
C LYS A 24 -24.58 3.05 21.06
N GLY A 25 -24.73 1.97 21.84
CA GLY A 25 -23.93 1.73 23.06
C GLY A 25 -22.52 1.17 22.82
N LEU A 26 -22.18 0.80 21.58
CA LEU A 26 -20.87 0.26 21.20
C LEU A 26 -19.93 1.32 20.67
N LEU A 27 -20.46 2.45 20.24
CA LEU A 27 -19.71 3.55 19.66
C LEU A 27 -19.40 4.60 20.75
N PRO A 28 -18.20 5.21 20.75
CA PRO A 28 -17.96 6.40 21.55
C PRO A 28 -18.87 7.53 21.05
N SER A 29 -18.99 8.59 21.84
CA SER A 29 -19.75 9.76 21.40
C SER A 29 -19.11 10.40 20.17
N PRO A 30 -19.86 10.71 19.11
CA PRO A 30 -19.27 11.38 17.96
C PRO A 30 -18.86 12.82 18.31
N SER A 31 -17.89 13.36 17.57
CA SER A 31 -17.50 14.77 17.59
C SER A 31 -18.56 15.63 16.89
N TYR A 32 -19.05 15.13 15.75
CA TYR A 32 -20.15 15.72 14.99
C TYR A 32 -21.14 14.65 14.57
N THR A 33 -22.42 15.01 14.55
CA THR A 33 -23.48 14.20 13.96
C THR A 33 -24.23 15.02 12.94
N ASP A 34 -24.40 14.49 11.74
CA ASP A 34 -25.29 15.04 10.73
C ASP A 34 -26.30 13.98 10.29
N THR A 35 -27.47 14.44 9.84
CA THR A 35 -28.58 13.55 9.48
C THR A 35 -29.03 13.85 8.06
N LEU A 36 -28.89 12.85 7.20
CA LEU A 36 -29.45 12.88 5.86
C LEU A 36 -30.82 12.21 5.84
N TYR A 37 -31.82 12.99 5.46
CA TYR A 37 -33.19 12.50 5.28
C TYR A 37 -33.43 12.13 3.81
N SER A 38 -33.89 10.91 3.59
CA SER A 38 -34.54 10.50 2.35
C SER A 38 -36.01 10.20 2.63
N ARG A 39 -36.85 10.13 1.58
CA ARG A 39 -38.31 9.92 1.72
C ARG A 39 -38.67 8.73 2.64
N ASN A 40 -37.85 7.68 2.65
CA ASN A 40 -38.13 6.44 3.38
C ASN A 40 -36.98 6.01 4.31
N SER A 41 -35.93 6.81 4.47
CA SER A 41 -34.79 6.43 5.31
C SER A 41 -34.09 7.63 5.91
N GLN A 42 -33.56 7.43 7.12
CA GLN A 42 -32.71 8.39 7.80
C GLN A 42 -31.31 7.79 7.91
N THR A 43 -30.31 8.49 7.38
CA THR A 43 -28.90 8.09 7.49
C THR A 43 -28.18 9.07 8.39
N LEU A 44 -27.53 8.55 9.41
CA LEU A 44 -26.65 9.33 10.27
C LEU A 44 -25.24 9.32 9.72
N ILE A 45 -24.62 10.49 9.73
CA ILE A 45 -23.19 10.69 9.53
C ILE A 45 -22.59 10.95 10.91
N LEU A 46 -21.68 10.09 11.35
CA LEU A 46 -20.98 10.19 12.62
C LEU A 46 -19.51 10.46 12.35
N ILE A 47 -18.99 11.56 12.88
CA ILE A 47 -17.60 11.98 12.69
C ILE A 47 -16.88 11.95 14.02
N TYR A 48 -15.73 11.30 14.05
CA TYR A 48 -14.81 11.24 15.18
C TYR A 48 -13.53 11.99 14.81
N GLU A 49 -13.39 13.22 15.30
CA GLU A 49 -12.20 14.04 15.11
C GLU A 49 -10.99 13.41 15.78
N ILE A 50 -9.85 13.45 15.08
CA ILE A 50 -8.56 13.03 15.62
C ILE A 50 -7.75 14.28 15.96
N GLU A 51 -7.17 14.28 17.16
CA GLU A 51 -6.24 15.30 17.61
C GLU A 51 -4.99 15.39 16.71
N GLY A 52 -4.61 16.62 16.35
CA GLY A 52 -3.38 16.90 15.62
C GLY A 52 -3.46 16.58 14.12
N TYR A 53 -2.34 16.13 13.55
CA TYR A 53 -2.21 15.83 12.11
C TYR A 53 -1.68 14.42 11.89
N ILE A 54 -2.16 13.77 10.82
CA ILE A 54 -1.65 12.47 10.35
C ILE A 54 -0.59 12.73 9.30
N THR A 55 0.68 12.52 9.65
CA THR A 55 1.83 12.83 8.77
C THR A 55 2.79 11.66 8.60
N SER A 56 2.82 10.74 9.56
CA SER A 56 3.77 9.62 9.56
C SER A 56 3.16 8.32 9.02
N PRO A 57 3.98 7.43 8.42
CA PRO A 57 3.51 6.11 7.99
C PRO A 57 2.84 5.29 9.10
N ASN A 58 3.34 5.40 10.34
CA ASN A 58 2.83 4.65 11.48
C ASN A 58 1.43 5.14 11.88
N GLN A 59 1.19 6.46 11.90
CA GLN A 59 -0.14 7.00 12.16
C GLN A 59 -1.13 6.52 11.10
N TYR A 60 -0.78 6.55 9.81
CA TYR A 60 -1.65 6.01 8.74
C TYR A 60 -1.95 4.51 8.92
N ARG A 61 -0.96 3.69 9.29
CA ARG A 61 -1.22 2.27 9.63
C ARG A 61 -2.16 2.14 10.82
N TRP A 62 -2.02 3.00 11.81
CA TRP A 62 -2.90 2.97 12.97
C TRP A 62 -4.33 3.31 12.59
N ILE A 63 -4.56 4.33 11.77
CA ILE A 63 -5.89 4.64 11.22
C ILE A 63 -6.45 3.47 10.40
N SER A 64 -5.60 2.81 9.60
CA SER A 64 -5.99 1.60 8.86
C SER A 64 -6.47 0.49 9.81
N ASN A 65 -5.71 0.20 10.87
CA ASN A 65 -6.10 -0.78 11.89
C ASN A 65 -7.43 -0.40 12.55
N ILE A 66 -7.61 0.88 12.87
CA ILE A 66 -8.86 1.37 13.46
C ILE A 66 -10.05 1.11 12.53
N LYS A 67 -9.93 1.44 11.24
CA LYS A 67 -10.98 1.18 10.26
C LYS A 67 -11.26 -0.32 10.10
N LEU A 68 -10.23 -1.16 10.11
CA LEU A 68 -10.42 -2.61 10.00
C LEU A 68 -11.06 -3.20 11.26
N GLY A 69 -10.67 -2.72 12.44
CA GLY A 69 -11.27 -3.09 13.72
C GLY A 69 -12.74 -2.69 13.79
N LEU A 70 -13.05 -1.45 13.41
CA LEU A 70 -14.42 -0.97 13.38
C LEU A 70 -15.30 -1.79 12.43
N GLN A 71 -14.77 -2.15 11.24
CA GLN A 71 -15.49 -2.97 10.28
C GLN A 71 -15.74 -4.41 10.76
N ALA A 72 -14.82 -4.98 11.54
CA ALA A 72 -15.00 -6.29 12.15
C ALA A 72 -15.91 -6.25 13.39
N PHE A 73 -15.88 -5.13 14.13
CA PHE A 73 -16.58 -4.95 15.38
C PHE A 73 -18.05 -4.57 15.21
N LEU A 74 -18.36 -3.67 14.28
CA LEU A 74 -19.74 -3.29 13.98
C LEU A 74 -20.40 -4.37 13.12
N CYS A 75 -21.26 -5.18 13.72
CA CYS A 75 -22.05 -6.22 13.03
C CYS A 75 -23.25 -5.66 12.25
N VAL A 76 -23.14 -4.43 11.72
CA VAL A 76 -24.19 -3.75 10.96
C VAL A 76 -23.59 -3.08 9.72
N ALA A 77 -24.41 -2.84 8.70
CA ALA A 77 -23.94 -2.20 7.48
C ALA A 77 -23.67 -0.71 7.71
N PHE A 78 -22.48 -0.25 7.31
CA PHE A 78 -22.13 1.17 7.27
C PHE A 78 -21.12 1.42 6.14
N LYS A 79 -20.91 2.70 5.81
CA LYS A 79 -19.86 3.12 4.88
C LYS A 79 -18.94 4.12 5.56
N TYR A 80 -17.67 4.14 5.15
CA TYR A 80 -16.76 5.19 5.56
C TYR A 80 -17.08 6.49 4.83
N VAL A 81 -16.94 7.59 5.54
CA VAL A 81 -17.06 8.95 5.01
C VAL A 81 -15.65 9.44 4.72
N ASP A 82 -15.38 9.75 3.44
CA ASP A 82 -14.06 10.22 2.99
C ASP A 82 -13.95 11.76 3.01
N GLU A 83 -15.08 12.46 2.92
CA GLU A 83 -15.18 13.91 2.91
C GLU A 83 -16.35 14.35 3.79
N PHE A 84 -16.13 15.33 4.64
CA PHE A 84 -17.14 15.87 5.54
C PHE A 84 -16.97 17.38 5.70
N HIS A 85 -18.09 18.10 5.63
CA HIS A 85 -18.16 19.54 5.81
C HIS A 85 -19.12 19.84 6.94
N ILE A 86 -18.75 20.77 7.82
CA ILE A 86 -19.65 21.26 8.85
C ILE A 86 -20.75 22.07 8.15
N THR A 87 -22.01 21.84 8.49
CA THR A 87 -23.16 22.57 7.96
C THR A 87 -24.05 23.08 9.10
N ASP A 88 -25.01 23.96 8.80
CA ASP A 88 -25.97 24.46 9.79
C ASP A 88 -26.87 23.35 10.39
N THR A 89 -26.95 22.18 9.73
CA THR A 89 -27.67 21.00 10.22
C THR A 89 -26.82 20.07 11.09
N THR A 90 -25.51 20.34 11.20
CA THR A 90 -24.57 19.49 11.93
C THR A 90 -24.65 19.77 13.43
N GLU A 91 -24.94 18.74 14.23
CA GLU A 91 -24.87 18.80 15.69
C GLU A 91 -23.40 18.68 16.14
N VAL A 92 -22.89 19.73 16.78
CA VAL A 92 -21.52 19.77 17.34
C VAL A 92 -21.53 19.28 18.79
N ARG A 93 -20.79 18.20 19.06
CA ARG A 93 -20.65 17.63 20.42
C ARG A 93 -19.30 17.90 21.08
N GLY A 94 -18.31 18.36 20.31
CA GLY A 94 -17.05 18.90 20.85
C GLY A 94 -16.02 17.88 21.34
N ASN A 95 -16.24 16.57 21.15
CA ASN A 95 -15.25 15.55 21.53
C ASN A 95 -14.10 15.52 20.51
N ILE A 96 -12.86 15.55 20.97
CA ILE A 96 -11.66 15.35 20.15
C ILE A 96 -10.92 14.15 20.69
N TYR A 97 -10.54 13.21 19.83
CA TYR A 97 -9.93 11.96 20.25
C TYR A 97 -8.47 11.84 19.84
N THR A 98 -7.65 11.24 20.69
CA THR A 98 -6.35 10.72 20.28
C THR A 98 -6.53 9.46 19.42
N ILE A 99 -5.53 9.14 18.59
CA ILE A 99 -5.51 7.87 17.84
C ILE A 99 -5.59 6.67 18.80
N SER A 100 -4.95 6.76 19.97
CA SER A 100 -4.96 5.68 20.97
C SER A 100 -6.35 5.43 21.54
N GLU A 101 -7.11 6.49 21.84
CA GLU A 101 -8.48 6.37 22.34
C GLU A 101 -9.39 5.71 21.31
N LEU A 102 -9.37 6.19 20.06
CA LEU A 102 -10.16 5.56 18.98
C LEU A 102 -9.71 4.12 18.71
N SER A 103 -8.42 3.84 18.82
CA SER A 103 -7.88 2.47 18.70
C SER A 103 -8.47 1.53 19.74
N LYS A 104 -8.63 1.98 20.99
CA LYS A 104 -9.25 1.18 22.05
C LYS A 104 -10.76 1.07 21.83
N ALA A 105 -11.43 2.20 21.58
CA ALA A 105 -12.88 2.25 21.41
C ALA A 105 -13.36 1.37 20.25
N PHE A 106 -12.65 1.40 19.12
CA PHE A 106 -12.98 0.63 17.92
C PHE A 106 -12.29 -0.73 17.84
N LYS A 107 -11.70 -1.20 18.96
CA LYS A 107 -11.07 -2.53 19.08
C LYS A 107 -10.09 -2.81 17.93
N ALA A 108 -9.26 -1.83 17.61
CA ALA A 108 -8.33 -1.91 16.49
C ALA A 108 -7.37 -3.12 16.66
N PRO A 109 -7.31 -4.04 15.69
CA PRO A 109 -6.44 -5.21 15.78
C PRO A 109 -4.98 -4.83 15.55
N MET A 110 -4.09 -5.66 16.09
CA MET A 110 -2.68 -5.65 15.71
C MET A 110 -2.52 -6.43 14.41
N ILE A 111 -2.35 -5.72 13.28
CA ILE A 111 -2.21 -6.33 11.96
C ILE A 111 -0.73 -6.42 11.59
N ILE A 112 -0.30 -7.62 11.20
CA ILE A 112 0.99 -7.83 10.54
C ILE A 112 0.78 -7.58 9.05
N TYR A 113 1.22 -6.41 8.60
CA TYR A 113 1.16 -6.03 7.20
C TYR A 113 2.19 -6.81 6.37
N PRO A 114 1.95 -7.02 5.06
CA PRO A 114 2.92 -7.68 4.22
C PRO A 114 4.17 -6.81 4.04
N ASP A 115 5.31 -7.41 3.73
CA ASP A 115 6.52 -6.63 3.45
C ASP A 115 6.36 -5.76 2.21
N ILE A 116 6.91 -4.54 2.26
CA ILE A 116 6.91 -3.65 1.11
C ILE A 116 8.03 -4.03 0.15
N MET A 117 7.68 -4.26 -1.12
CA MET A 117 8.67 -4.35 -2.20
C MET A 117 9.08 -2.93 -2.62
N TYR A 118 10.14 -2.41 -2.03
CA TYR A 118 10.58 -1.05 -2.28
C TYR A 118 10.99 -0.82 -3.75
N PRO A 119 10.61 0.34 -4.33
CA PRO A 119 11.03 0.70 -5.69
C PRO A 119 12.50 1.09 -5.74
N SER A 120 13.19 0.71 -6.82
CA SER A 120 14.57 1.16 -7.07
C SER A 120 14.63 2.53 -7.75
N THR A 121 13.56 2.94 -8.43
CA THR A 121 13.48 4.19 -9.20
C THR A 121 12.15 4.90 -8.96
N LYS A 122 12.10 6.21 -9.26
CA LYS A 122 10.88 7.03 -9.17
C LYS A 122 9.74 6.38 -9.98
N GLN A 123 10.04 5.97 -11.21
CA GLN A 123 9.08 5.39 -12.16
C GLN A 123 8.44 4.09 -11.66
N GLU A 124 9.14 3.31 -10.82
CA GLU A 124 8.62 2.04 -10.30
C GLU A 124 7.60 2.19 -9.16
N LEU A 125 7.57 3.33 -8.46
CA LEU A 125 6.80 3.49 -7.23
C LEU A 125 5.32 3.11 -7.40
N TYR A 126 4.67 3.58 -8.46
CA TYR A 126 3.26 3.27 -8.71
C TYR A 126 3.02 1.77 -8.92
N LYS A 127 3.89 1.12 -9.69
CA LYS A 127 3.82 -0.33 -9.94
C LYS A 127 3.98 -1.12 -8.63
N ARG A 128 4.93 -0.72 -7.78
CA ARG A 128 5.15 -1.35 -6.46
C ARG A 128 3.96 -1.13 -5.52
N LEU A 129 3.34 0.06 -5.54
CA LEU A 129 2.11 0.33 -4.79
C LEU A 129 0.98 -0.60 -5.23
N CYS A 130 0.74 -0.76 -6.53
CA CYS A 130 -0.30 -1.68 -7.02
C CYS A 130 -0.06 -3.12 -6.56
N TRP A 131 1.19 -3.61 -6.65
CA TRP A 131 1.55 -4.94 -6.15
C TRP A 131 1.33 -5.09 -4.64
N TYR A 132 1.68 -4.06 -3.88
CA TYR A 132 1.44 -4.03 -2.45
C TYR A 132 -0.06 -4.07 -2.12
N GLY A 133 -0.88 -3.27 -2.82
CA GLY A 133 -2.33 -3.27 -2.68
C GLY A 133 -2.98 -4.63 -2.93
N GLN A 134 -2.52 -5.37 -3.94
CA GLN A 134 -2.97 -6.75 -4.19
C GLN A 134 -2.65 -7.68 -3.01
N ARG A 135 -1.44 -7.58 -2.44
CA ARG A 135 -1.08 -8.37 -1.25
C ARG A 135 -1.93 -8.01 -0.03
N LEU A 136 -2.25 -6.73 0.14
CA LEU A 136 -3.17 -6.28 1.20
C LEU A 136 -4.57 -6.85 1.04
N ILE A 137 -5.10 -6.96 -0.20
CA ILE A 137 -6.40 -7.61 -0.45
C ILE A 137 -6.36 -9.06 0.03
N HIS A 138 -5.33 -9.81 -0.33
CA HIS A 138 -5.22 -11.21 0.07
C HIS A 138 -5.12 -11.40 1.59
N GLN A 139 -4.54 -10.43 2.30
CA GLN A 139 -4.45 -10.43 3.77
C GLN A 139 -5.66 -9.73 4.45
N ARG A 140 -6.68 -9.32 3.69
CA ARG A 140 -7.85 -8.59 4.20
C ARG A 140 -7.51 -7.30 4.97
N ALA A 141 -6.38 -6.67 4.64
CA ALA A 141 -5.89 -5.45 5.27
C ALA A 141 -5.85 -4.23 4.32
N PHE A 142 -6.61 -4.31 3.22
CA PHE A 142 -6.62 -3.29 2.17
C PHE A 142 -7.47 -2.07 2.55
N THR A 143 -6.82 -0.92 2.69
CA THR A 143 -7.42 0.39 3.01
C THR A 143 -6.62 1.51 2.34
N LYS A 144 -7.24 2.69 2.17
CA LYS A 144 -6.59 3.90 1.64
C LYS A 144 -5.40 4.32 2.49
N GLU A 145 -5.49 4.19 3.81
CA GLU A 145 -4.46 4.60 4.76
C GLU A 145 -3.27 3.64 4.74
N ALA A 146 -3.50 2.32 4.60
CA ALA A 146 -2.41 1.36 4.41
C ALA A 146 -1.63 1.64 3.12
N MET A 147 -2.33 2.02 2.04
CA MET A 147 -1.70 2.42 0.77
C MET A 147 -0.90 3.72 0.91
N THR A 148 -1.44 4.70 1.63
CA THR A 148 -0.77 5.99 1.91
C THR A 148 0.48 5.80 2.76
N SER A 149 0.40 4.97 3.80
CA SER A 149 1.55 4.59 4.64
C SER A 149 2.66 3.95 3.80
N ALA A 150 2.30 3.00 2.93
CA ALA A 150 3.27 2.35 2.06
C ALA A 150 3.91 3.32 1.08
N ALA A 151 3.14 4.25 0.52
CA ALA A 151 3.67 5.27 -0.39
C ALA A 151 4.69 6.18 0.31
N LEU A 152 4.43 6.60 1.55
CA LEU A 152 5.38 7.38 2.34
C LEU A 152 6.68 6.60 2.57
N GLN A 153 6.59 5.35 3.02
CA GLN A 153 7.77 4.51 3.26
C GLN A 153 8.57 4.25 1.97
N MET A 154 7.89 4.05 0.84
CA MET A 154 8.56 3.91 -0.46
C MET A 154 9.25 5.20 -0.89
N ASN A 155 8.64 6.36 -0.66
CA ASN A 155 9.25 7.64 -1.00
C ASN A 155 10.47 7.94 -0.12
N ASP A 156 10.43 7.57 1.16
CA ASP A 156 11.58 7.69 2.06
C ASP A 156 12.77 6.86 1.56
N LYS A 157 12.54 5.65 1.01
CA LYS A 157 13.60 4.85 0.37
C LYS A 157 14.12 5.40 -0.96
N LEU A 158 13.40 6.36 -1.53
CA LEU A 158 13.80 7.07 -2.75
C LEU A 158 14.39 8.44 -2.43
N ASP A 159 14.79 8.71 -1.18
CA ASP A 159 15.30 10.02 -0.73
C ASP A 159 14.30 11.16 -0.98
N LYS A 160 13.01 10.87 -0.77
CA LYS A 160 11.89 11.83 -0.90
C LYS A 160 11.78 12.49 -2.28
N LYS A 161 12.08 11.76 -3.35
CA LYS A 161 11.97 12.21 -4.76
C LYS A 161 10.55 12.63 -5.21
N TYR A 162 9.51 12.28 -4.45
CA TYR A 162 8.14 12.77 -4.67
C TYR A 162 7.75 13.85 -3.66
N GLN A 163 7.14 14.92 -4.16
CA GLN A 163 6.48 15.92 -3.32
C GLN A 163 5.19 15.35 -2.69
N PRO A 164 4.76 15.81 -1.50
CA PRO A 164 3.62 15.23 -0.78
C PRO A 164 2.32 15.14 -1.60
N LYS A 165 1.96 16.19 -2.34
CA LYS A 165 0.76 16.21 -3.19
C LYS A 165 0.84 15.21 -4.34
N GLU A 166 2.01 15.09 -4.97
CA GLU A 166 2.25 14.12 -6.06
C GLU A 166 2.16 12.69 -5.52
N LEU A 167 2.79 12.43 -4.37
CA LEU A 167 2.78 11.13 -3.71
C LEU A 167 1.37 10.72 -3.28
N HIS A 168 0.61 11.63 -2.69
CA HIS A 168 -0.78 11.39 -2.30
C HIS A 168 -1.65 11.01 -3.51
N LYS A 169 -1.50 11.73 -4.63
CA LYS A 169 -2.21 11.41 -5.89
C LYS A 169 -1.85 10.02 -6.40
N LYS A 170 -0.59 9.60 -6.30
CA LYS A 170 -0.16 8.24 -6.68
C LYS A 170 -0.73 7.17 -5.77
N ALA A 171 -0.70 7.39 -4.45
CA ALA A 171 -1.27 6.46 -3.48
C ALA A 171 -2.78 6.30 -3.67
N LEU A 172 -3.50 7.40 -3.84
CA LEU A 172 -4.94 7.42 -4.09
C LEU A 172 -5.28 6.75 -5.43
N GLY A 173 -4.56 7.08 -6.50
CA GLY A 173 -4.77 6.45 -7.80
C GLY A 173 -4.56 4.93 -7.76
N ALA A 174 -3.52 4.46 -7.06
CA ALA A 174 -3.28 3.04 -6.87
C ALA A 174 -4.39 2.39 -6.02
N TYR A 175 -4.82 3.04 -4.93
CA TYR A 175 -5.94 2.56 -4.11
C TYR A 175 -7.22 2.40 -4.94
N MET A 176 -7.62 3.43 -5.69
CA MET A 176 -8.83 3.40 -6.52
C MET A 176 -8.75 2.33 -7.61
N PHE A 177 -7.61 2.22 -8.30
CA PHE A 177 -7.40 1.19 -9.32
C PHE A 177 -7.56 -0.22 -8.75
N ILE A 178 -6.97 -0.47 -7.57
CA ILE A 178 -7.05 -1.77 -6.90
C ILE A 178 -8.46 -2.06 -6.40
N ASP A 179 -9.16 -1.06 -5.83
CA ASP A 179 -10.52 -1.23 -5.32
C ASP A 179 -11.54 -1.49 -6.45
N GLN A 180 -11.42 -0.78 -7.58
CA GLN A 180 -12.25 -1.01 -8.77
C GLN A 180 -12.07 -2.40 -9.40
N ASN A 181 -10.89 -3.02 -9.20
CA ASN A 181 -10.55 -4.33 -9.74
C ASN A 181 -10.46 -5.41 -8.64
N ARG A 182 -11.04 -5.14 -7.46
CA ARG A 182 -10.83 -5.92 -6.24
C ARG A 182 -11.14 -7.40 -6.41
N ASP A 183 -12.23 -7.75 -7.10
CA ASP A 183 -12.63 -9.15 -7.27
C ASP A 183 -11.65 -9.95 -8.13
N ARG A 184 -11.05 -9.32 -9.16
CA ARG A 184 -10.01 -9.94 -9.98
C ARG A 184 -8.77 -10.27 -9.15
N PHE A 185 -8.46 -9.44 -8.16
CA PHE A 185 -7.30 -9.62 -7.28
C PHE A 185 -7.58 -10.49 -6.06
N ARG A 186 -8.83 -10.92 -5.81
CA ARG A 186 -9.14 -11.87 -4.72
C ARG A 186 -8.75 -13.30 -5.07
N VAL A 187 -8.67 -13.62 -6.37
CA VAL A 187 -8.34 -14.96 -6.86
C VAL A 187 -6.91 -15.31 -6.48
N ARG A 188 -6.74 -16.34 -5.66
CA ARG A 188 -5.42 -16.89 -5.30
C ARG A 188 -5.04 -17.96 -6.32
N LEU A 189 -3.77 -17.98 -6.70
CA LEU A 189 -3.22 -19.13 -7.41
C LEU A 189 -3.28 -20.36 -6.49
N ASN A 190 -3.67 -21.51 -7.03
CA ASN A 190 -3.55 -22.77 -6.31
C ASN A 190 -2.08 -23.21 -6.22
N ASP A 191 -1.78 -24.21 -5.39
CA ASP A 191 -0.39 -24.64 -5.13
C ASP A 191 0.35 -25.08 -6.41
N VAL A 192 -0.37 -25.66 -7.37
CA VAL A 192 0.20 -26.08 -8.66
C VAL A 192 0.61 -24.85 -9.48
N GLN A 193 -0.31 -23.89 -9.65
CA GLN A 193 -0.05 -22.63 -10.36
C GLN A 193 1.04 -21.81 -9.68
N LEU A 194 1.11 -21.85 -8.35
CA LEU A 194 2.11 -21.12 -7.58
C LEU A 194 3.51 -21.73 -7.76
N LYS A 195 3.61 -23.07 -7.73
CA LYS A 195 4.84 -23.80 -8.09
C LYS A 195 5.28 -23.49 -9.53
N GLU A 196 4.35 -23.49 -10.49
CA GLU A 196 4.64 -23.14 -11.87
C GLU A 196 5.14 -21.70 -12.02
N ALA A 197 4.48 -20.74 -11.35
CA ALA A 197 4.88 -19.34 -11.38
C ALA A 197 6.27 -19.14 -10.78
N HIS A 198 6.58 -19.81 -9.65
CA HIS A 198 7.90 -19.78 -9.04
C HIS A 198 8.97 -20.40 -9.96
N SER A 199 8.67 -21.54 -10.59
CA SER A 199 9.57 -22.20 -11.53
C SER A 199 9.87 -21.31 -12.74
N LYS A 200 8.83 -20.76 -13.38
CA LYS A 200 8.96 -19.81 -14.51
C LYS A 200 9.76 -18.58 -14.12
N GLY A 201 9.48 -18.00 -12.96
CA GLY A 201 10.23 -16.84 -12.44
C GLY A 201 11.70 -17.15 -12.16
N GLY A 202 11.99 -18.33 -11.61
CA GLY A 202 13.35 -18.82 -11.41
C GLY A 202 14.12 -19.01 -12.71
N GLN A 203 13.46 -19.59 -13.72
CA GLN A 203 14.03 -19.77 -15.06
C GLN A 203 14.32 -18.43 -15.74
N LEU A 204 13.38 -17.49 -15.73
CA LEU A 204 13.58 -16.17 -16.32
C LEU A 204 14.77 -15.42 -15.69
N ARG A 205 14.92 -15.46 -14.36
CA ARG A 205 16.06 -14.85 -13.66
C ARG A 205 17.38 -15.52 -14.06
N ARG A 206 17.39 -16.84 -14.20
CA ARG A 206 18.56 -17.60 -14.64
C ARG A 206 18.94 -17.19 -16.06
N ASP A 207 17.98 -17.10 -16.96
CA ASP A 207 18.20 -16.75 -18.37
C ASP A 207 18.71 -15.32 -18.51
N GLN A 208 18.11 -14.36 -17.79
CA GLN A 208 18.61 -12.98 -17.73
C GLN A 208 20.03 -12.89 -17.19
N ARG A 209 20.35 -13.63 -16.13
CA ARG A 209 21.70 -13.64 -15.55
C ARG A 209 22.72 -14.26 -16.52
N VAL A 210 22.34 -15.33 -17.22
CA VAL A 210 23.15 -15.96 -18.26
C VAL A 210 23.43 -14.98 -19.39
N GLN A 211 22.39 -14.27 -19.86
CA GLN A 211 22.52 -13.30 -20.95
C GLN A 211 23.42 -12.11 -20.56
N GLN A 212 23.19 -11.50 -19.39
CA GLN A 212 24.03 -10.42 -18.87
C GLN A 212 25.50 -10.86 -18.70
N THR A 213 25.72 -12.09 -18.23
CA THR A 213 27.07 -12.63 -18.07
C THR A 213 27.73 -12.82 -19.44
N LYS A 214 27.01 -13.35 -20.43
CA LYS A 214 27.49 -13.54 -21.80
C LYS A 214 27.83 -12.20 -22.47
N GLU A 215 26.96 -11.20 -22.36
CA GLU A 215 27.20 -9.86 -22.89
C GLU A 215 28.45 -9.23 -22.29
N ARG A 216 28.64 -9.37 -20.98
CA ARG A 216 29.82 -8.84 -20.29
C ARG A 216 31.10 -9.55 -20.71
N VAL A 217 31.08 -10.89 -20.87
CA VAL A 217 32.23 -11.64 -21.41
C VAL A 217 32.56 -11.20 -22.84
N GLN A 218 31.55 -11.03 -23.69
CA GLN A 218 31.75 -10.56 -25.06
C GLN A 218 32.31 -9.13 -25.12
N GLN A 219 31.86 -8.22 -24.25
CA GLN A 219 32.41 -6.86 -24.15
C GLN A 219 33.89 -6.89 -23.76
N LEU A 220 34.27 -7.71 -22.77
CA LEU A 220 35.68 -7.87 -22.39
C LEU A 220 36.50 -8.47 -23.53
N LEU A 221 35.99 -9.47 -24.25
CA LEU A 221 36.69 -10.03 -25.41
C LEU A 221 36.88 -9.00 -26.54
N LYS A 222 35.87 -8.15 -26.79
CA LYS A 222 35.93 -7.07 -27.80
C LYS A 222 36.96 -5.99 -27.48
N SER A 223 37.30 -5.78 -26.20
CA SER A 223 38.36 -4.82 -25.81
C SER A 223 39.76 -5.25 -26.26
N GLY A 224 39.96 -6.52 -26.63
CA GLY A 224 41.25 -7.04 -27.08
C GLY A 224 42.21 -7.43 -25.95
N ASP A 225 42.10 -6.79 -24.79
CA ASP A 225 42.96 -7.00 -23.59
C ASP A 225 42.91 -8.43 -23.03
N PHE A 226 41.87 -9.18 -23.41
CA PHE A 226 41.60 -10.52 -22.91
C PHE A 226 41.84 -11.62 -23.96
N LEU A 227 42.49 -11.29 -25.08
CA LEU A 227 42.89 -12.24 -26.11
C LEU A 227 44.39 -12.57 -25.97
N LYS A 228 44.74 -13.83 -26.22
CA LYS A 228 46.13 -14.28 -26.34
C LYS A 228 46.68 -13.88 -27.73
N PRO A 229 48.01 -13.91 -27.93
CA PRO A 229 48.63 -13.62 -29.23
C PRO A 229 48.12 -14.52 -30.38
N ASN A 230 47.60 -15.71 -30.07
CA ASN A 230 47.00 -16.63 -31.04
C ASN A 230 45.49 -16.39 -31.27
N GLY A 231 44.95 -15.25 -30.84
CA GLY A 231 43.54 -14.88 -30.97
C GLY A 231 42.58 -15.64 -30.05
N LYS A 232 43.05 -16.60 -29.25
CA LYS A 232 42.19 -17.35 -28.31
C LYS A 232 41.99 -16.55 -27.03
N ALA A 233 40.80 -16.65 -26.43
CA ALA A 233 40.49 -16.00 -25.16
C ALA A 233 41.45 -16.43 -24.02
N ASN A 234 41.93 -15.46 -23.25
CA ASN A 234 42.66 -15.70 -22.01
C ASN A 234 41.67 -15.95 -20.86
N LEU A 235 41.21 -17.20 -20.76
CA LEU A 235 40.21 -17.63 -19.77
C LEU A 235 40.60 -17.34 -18.31
N THR A 236 41.89 -17.30 -17.98
CA THR A 236 42.36 -17.00 -16.62
C THR A 236 42.20 -15.51 -16.29
N ALA A 237 42.54 -14.63 -17.23
CA ALA A 237 42.36 -13.19 -17.09
C ALA A 237 40.87 -12.81 -17.04
N LEU A 238 40.04 -13.42 -17.90
CA LEU A 238 38.58 -13.23 -17.87
C LEU A 238 37.95 -13.72 -16.57
N ALA A 239 38.35 -14.89 -16.06
CA ALA A 239 37.89 -15.41 -14.78
C ALA A 239 38.18 -14.45 -13.62
N LYS A 240 39.38 -13.86 -13.59
CA LYS A 240 39.77 -12.86 -12.59
C LYS A 240 38.93 -11.58 -12.72
N ALA A 241 38.76 -11.05 -13.94
CA ALA A 241 37.98 -9.83 -14.19
C ALA A 241 36.48 -10.00 -13.91
N MET A 242 35.94 -11.18 -14.15
CA MET A 242 34.53 -11.52 -13.90
C MET A 242 34.25 -11.96 -12.46
N ASN A 243 35.28 -12.15 -11.63
CA ASN A 243 35.19 -12.79 -10.32
C ASN A 243 34.45 -14.14 -10.36
N MET A 244 34.84 -14.99 -11.30
CA MET A 244 34.24 -16.30 -11.55
C MET A 244 35.33 -17.37 -11.74
N THR A 245 34.96 -18.65 -11.62
CA THR A 245 35.91 -19.72 -11.94
C THR A 245 36.16 -19.84 -13.44
N ARG A 246 37.37 -20.27 -13.82
CA ARG A 246 37.75 -20.50 -15.23
C ARG A 246 36.78 -21.43 -15.95
N LYS A 247 36.31 -22.50 -15.28
CA LYS A 247 35.31 -23.44 -15.82
C LYS A 247 33.97 -22.78 -16.11
N THR A 248 33.56 -21.81 -15.30
CA THR A 248 32.29 -21.10 -15.49
C THR A 248 32.39 -20.11 -16.64
N VAL A 249 33.45 -19.30 -16.70
CA VAL A 249 33.66 -18.35 -17.81
C VAL A 249 33.79 -19.05 -19.15
N ALA A 250 34.45 -20.21 -19.20
CA ALA A 250 34.60 -21.02 -20.41
C ALA A 250 33.26 -21.44 -21.05
N LYS A 251 32.15 -21.41 -20.32
CA LYS A 251 30.81 -21.70 -20.87
C LYS A 251 30.21 -20.53 -21.66
N TYR A 252 30.81 -19.35 -21.59
CA TYR A 252 30.28 -18.10 -22.15
C TYR A 252 31.22 -17.45 -23.18
N VAL A 253 32.39 -18.03 -23.41
CA VAL A 253 33.37 -17.68 -24.45
C VAL A 253 33.09 -18.52 -25.68
#